data_AF-A0A0J9B161-F1
#
_entry.id   AF-A0A0J9B161-F1
#
_cell.length_a   1.000
_cell.length_b   1.000
_cell.length_c   1.000
_cell.angle_alpha   90.00
_cell.angle_beta   90.00
_cell.angle_gamma   90.00
#
_symmetry.space_group_name_H-M   'P 1'
#
loop_
_entity.id
_entity.type
_entity.pdbx_description
1 polymer ?
#
loop_
_entity_poly.entity_id
_entity_poly.type
_entity_poly.pdbx_seq_one_letter_code
_entity_poly.pdbx_strand_id
1 'polypeptide(L)'
;ANLLKILIIFGCRTQEIRLSTWKEWDFDELTWTVPESNSKGGGEIIRPIPPRLVSWLLDLKGNANFDAVVLGEIKSGETVSQMCRRMYARLKHDAPWTPHDLRRTFSTKLNDLGIAPHVVEQMLGHKMGGVMAVYNRSQYLAEKRAAIDVWMDRLDLLADRSENVVLLNTYAATRSALG
;
A
#
# COMPACT_ATOMS: atom_id res chain seq x y z
N ALA A 1 -13.41 -6.48 5.22
CA ALA A 1 -12.12 -7.13 4.88
C ALA A 1 -11.35 -6.37 3.81
N ASN A 2 -11.96 -6.09 2.64
CA ASN A 2 -11.28 -5.49 1.48
C ASN A 2 -10.54 -4.17 1.74
N LEU A 3 -11.15 -3.26 2.51
CA LEU A 3 -10.51 -1.99 2.90
C LEU A 3 -9.11 -2.19 3.49
N LEU A 4 -8.94 -3.12 4.43
CA LEU A 4 -7.66 -3.35 5.10
C LEU A 4 -6.65 -4.00 4.16
N LYS A 5 -7.10 -4.93 3.32
CA LYS A 5 -6.25 -5.57 2.29
C LYS A 5 -5.67 -4.51 1.35
N ILE A 6 -6.49 -3.57 0.88
CA ILE A 6 -6.04 -2.46 0.02
C ILE A 6 -5.07 -1.53 0.75
N LEU A 7 -5.36 -1.17 2.01
CA LEU A 7 -4.46 -0.33 2.82
C LEU A 7 -3.09 -0.97 3.03
N ILE A 8 -3.05 -2.29 3.26
CA ILE A 8 -1.81 -3.05 3.47
C ILE A 8 -1.02 -3.16 2.16
N ILE A 9 -1.69 -3.46 1.05
CA ILE A 9 -1.03 -3.67 -0.25
C ILE A 9 -0.49 -2.37 -0.84
N PHE A 10 -1.31 -1.32 -0.87
CA PHE A 10 -0.96 -0.09 -1.60
C PHE A 10 -0.39 1.02 -0.70
N GLY A 11 -0.40 0.83 0.63
CA GLY A 11 0.03 1.86 1.58
C GLY A 11 -0.75 3.18 1.47
N CYS A 12 -1.93 3.16 0.84
CA CYS A 12 -2.71 4.37 0.56
C CYS A 12 -3.33 4.95 1.84
N ARG A 13 -3.79 6.21 1.79
CA ARG A 13 -4.59 6.76 2.90
C ARG A 13 -5.99 6.16 2.89
N THR A 14 -6.65 6.16 4.04
CA THR A 14 -8.03 5.67 4.16
C THR A 14 -9.00 6.49 3.31
N GLN A 15 -8.84 7.81 3.25
CA GLN A 15 -9.69 8.65 2.41
C GLN A 15 -9.58 8.27 0.92
N GLU A 16 -8.37 8.03 0.44
CA GLU A 16 -8.10 7.69 -0.96
C GLU A 16 -8.94 6.48 -1.38
N ILE A 17 -8.92 5.38 -0.61
CA ILE A 17 -9.72 4.19 -0.94
C ILE A 17 -11.20 4.28 -0.55
N ARG A 18 -11.56 5.01 0.52
CA ARG A 18 -12.97 5.14 0.94
C ARG A 18 -13.82 5.88 -0.09
N LEU A 19 -13.20 6.78 -0.85
CA LEU A 19 -13.85 7.61 -1.86
C LEU A 19 -13.52 7.16 -3.30
N SER A 20 -12.66 6.15 -3.45
CA SER A 20 -12.24 5.65 -4.77
C SER A 20 -13.39 4.96 -5.48
N THR A 21 -13.49 5.23 -6.78
CA THR A 21 -14.46 4.63 -7.70
C THR A 21 -13.74 3.79 -8.75
N TRP A 22 -14.43 2.82 -9.37
CA TRP A 22 -13.80 1.92 -10.33
C TRP A 22 -13.23 2.62 -11.58
N LYS A 23 -13.68 3.84 -11.91
CA LYS A 23 -13.09 4.66 -12.99
C LYS A 23 -11.63 5.07 -12.75
N GLU A 24 -11.18 5.01 -11.50
CA GLU A 24 -9.78 5.29 -11.13
C GLU A 24 -8.86 4.07 -11.37
N TRP A 25 -9.42 2.90 -11.68
CA TRP A 25 -8.71 1.63 -11.79
C TRP A 25 -8.69 1.17 -13.25
N ASP A 26 -7.55 1.39 -13.91
CA ASP A 26 -7.28 0.97 -15.27
C ASP A 26 -6.63 -0.43 -15.25
N PHE A 27 -7.37 -1.43 -15.74
CA PHE A 27 -6.92 -2.81 -15.78
C PHE A 27 -6.13 -3.16 -17.04
N ASP A 28 -6.14 -2.29 -18.05
CA ASP A 28 -5.33 -2.46 -19.27
C ASP A 28 -3.91 -1.93 -19.01
N GLU A 29 -3.79 -0.73 -18.42
CA GLU A 29 -2.52 -0.12 -18.03
C GLU A 29 -1.97 -0.62 -16.68
N LEU A 30 -2.80 -1.38 -15.95
CA LEU A 30 -2.53 -1.89 -14.61
C LEU A 30 -2.16 -0.75 -13.65
N THR A 31 -3.01 0.26 -13.57
CA THR A 31 -2.81 1.42 -12.70
C THR A 31 -4.06 1.81 -11.95
N TRP A 32 -3.88 2.17 -10.67
CA TRP A 32 -4.84 2.90 -9.88
C TRP A 32 -4.38 4.35 -9.74
N THR A 33 -5.20 5.27 -10.23
CA THR A 33 -4.92 6.70 -10.28
C THR A 33 -5.81 7.44 -9.29
N VAL A 34 -5.22 7.87 -8.16
CA VAL A 34 -5.94 8.67 -7.16
C VAL A 34 -5.99 10.13 -7.61
N PRO A 35 -7.18 10.70 -7.81
CA PRO A 35 -7.31 12.08 -8.28
C PRO A 35 -6.86 13.07 -7.20
N GLU A 36 -6.47 14.27 -7.63
CA GLU A 36 -6.06 15.35 -6.73
C GLU A 36 -7.12 15.66 -5.66
N SER A 37 -8.41 15.63 -6.02
CA SER A 37 -9.53 15.85 -5.10
C SER A 37 -9.56 14.87 -3.91
N ASN A 38 -8.98 13.69 -4.07
CA ASN A 38 -8.88 12.66 -3.03
C ASN A 38 -7.47 12.57 -2.41
N SER A 39 -6.53 13.37 -2.89
CA SER A 39 -5.13 13.41 -2.45
C SER A 39 -4.86 14.59 -1.54
N LYS A 40 -4.56 14.31 -0.26
CA LYS A 40 -4.19 15.35 0.71
C LYS A 40 -2.95 16.16 0.30
N GLY A 41 -2.09 15.59 -0.56
CA GLY A 41 -0.87 16.23 -1.02
C GLY A 41 -1.09 17.32 -2.08
N GLY A 42 -2.26 17.39 -2.72
CA GLY A 42 -2.52 18.33 -3.82
C GLY A 42 -1.81 17.92 -5.11
N GLY A 43 -2.12 16.72 -5.59
CA GLY A 43 -1.62 16.14 -6.83
C GLY A 43 -2.11 14.70 -7.03
N GLU A 44 -2.17 14.27 -8.29
CA GLU A 44 -2.51 12.90 -8.64
C GLU A 44 -1.46 11.90 -8.13
N ILE A 45 -1.90 10.70 -7.73
CA ILE A 45 -1.02 9.62 -7.30
C ILE A 45 -1.32 8.39 -8.13
N ILE A 46 -0.36 7.99 -8.97
CA ILE A 46 -0.47 6.77 -9.79
C ILE A 46 0.24 5.63 -9.06
N ARG A 47 -0.51 4.54 -8.81
CA ARG A 47 -0.02 3.30 -8.20
C ARG A 47 -0.18 2.15 -9.17
N PRO A 48 0.86 1.34 -9.41
CA PRO A 48 0.71 0.16 -10.24
C PRO A 48 -0.16 -0.90 -9.56
N ILE A 49 -0.99 -1.57 -10.34
CA ILE A 49 -1.76 -2.74 -9.93
C ILE A 49 -0.88 -3.97 -10.23
N PRO A 50 -0.47 -4.75 -9.21
CA PRO A 50 0.21 -6.02 -9.42
C PRO A 50 -0.69 -6.96 -10.25
N PRO A 51 -0.19 -7.61 -11.32
CA PRO A 51 -0.99 -8.50 -12.16
C PRO A 51 -1.75 -9.57 -11.35
N ARG A 52 -1.13 -10.10 -10.30
CA ARG A 52 -1.72 -11.11 -9.40
C ARG A 52 -2.95 -10.64 -8.61
N LEU A 53 -3.19 -9.32 -8.53
CA LEU A 53 -4.38 -8.76 -7.87
C LEU A 53 -5.55 -8.56 -8.83
N VAL A 54 -5.33 -8.60 -10.14
CA VAL A 54 -6.36 -8.29 -11.15
C VAL A 54 -7.59 -9.18 -10.96
N SER A 55 -7.41 -10.50 -10.86
CA SER A 55 -8.54 -11.43 -10.65
C SER A 55 -9.35 -11.05 -9.40
N TRP A 56 -8.69 -10.82 -8.28
CA TRP A 56 -9.36 -10.45 -7.03
C TRP A 56 -10.07 -9.08 -7.11
N LEU A 57 -9.48 -8.11 -7.81
CA LEU A 57 -10.09 -6.80 -8.03
C LEU A 57 -11.30 -6.88 -8.96
N LEU A 58 -11.24 -7.70 -10.01
CA LEU A 58 -12.37 -7.94 -10.90
C LEU A 58 -13.51 -8.67 -10.18
N ASP A 59 -13.21 -9.64 -9.33
CA ASP A 59 -14.20 -10.30 -8.46
C ASP A 59 -14.83 -9.31 -7.49
N LEU A 60 -14.01 -8.42 -6.90
CA LEU A 60 -14.49 -7.36 -6.01
C LEU A 60 -15.40 -6.36 -6.74
N LYS A 61 -15.07 -6.04 -7.99
CA LYS A 61 -15.88 -5.16 -8.85
C LYS A 61 -17.20 -5.82 -9.24
N GLY A 62 -17.18 -7.11 -9.58
CA GLY A 62 -18.32 -7.82 -10.13
C GLY A 62 -18.95 -7.05 -11.30
N ASN A 63 -20.28 -6.89 -11.25
CA ASN A 63 -21.04 -6.14 -12.26
C ASN A 63 -21.22 -4.65 -11.92
N ALA A 64 -20.47 -4.11 -10.95
CA ALA A 64 -20.56 -2.70 -10.61
C ALA A 64 -20.13 -1.81 -11.80
N ASN A 65 -20.83 -0.68 -11.97
CA ASN A 65 -20.46 0.33 -12.95
C ASN A 65 -19.17 1.07 -12.54
N PHE A 66 -18.61 1.86 -13.46
CA PHE A 66 -17.34 2.57 -13.22
C PHE A 66 -17.43 3.66 -12.14
N ASP A 67 -18.59 4.29 -11.96
CA ASP A 67 -18.80 5.31 -10.92
C ASP A 67 -19.07 4.73 -9.54
N ALA A 68 -19.29 3.41 -9.43
CA ALA A 68 -19.48 2.77 -8.15
C ALA A 68 -18.19 2.82 -7.32
N VAL A 69 -18.37 3.02 -6.02
CA VAL A 69 -17.27 3.00 -5.06
C VAL A 69 -16.70 1.59 -4.92
N VAL A 70 -15.37 1.51 -4.86
CA VAL A 70 -14.61 0.24 -4.86
C VAL A 70 -14.97 -0.65 -3.65
N LEU A 71 -15.35 -0.03 -2.53
CA LEU A 71 -15.73 -0.74 -1.31
C LEU A 71 -17.22 -1.12 -1.25
N GLY A 72 -18.00 -0.83 -2.30
CA GLY A 72 -19.46 -1.04 -2.36
C GLY A 72 -20.28 -0.02 -1.56
N GLU A 73 -19.69 0.62 -0.56
CA GLU A 73 -20.30 1.70 0.23
C GLU A 73 -19.24 2.72 0.67
N ILE A 74 -19.66 3.99 0.81
CA ILE A 74 -18.81 5.03 1.41
C ILE A 74 -18.80 4.82 2.92
N LYS A 75 -17.61 4.67 3.49
CA LYS A 75 -17.42 4.55 4.94
C LYS A 75 -16.92 5.87 5.49
N SER A 76 -17.38 6.31 6.66
CA SER A 76 -16.83 7.50 7.34
C SER A 76 -15.43 7.23 7.94
N GLY A 77 -14.69 8.29 8.31
CA GLY A 77 -13.34 8.13 8.84
C GLY A 77 -13.37 7.53 10.23
N GLU A 78 -14.40 7.91 10.99
CA GLU A 78 -14.78 7.38 12.29
C GLU A 78 -15.15 5.90 12.19
N THR A 79 -15.97 5.51 11.19
CA THR A 79 -16.33 4.11 10.94
C THR A 79 -15.09 3.24 10.74
N VAL A 80 -14.14 3.71 9.92
CA VAL A 80 -12.89 2.97 9.66
C VAL A 80 -12.00 2.91 10.90
N SER A 81 -11.91 3.99 11.66
CA SER A 81 -11.12 4.04 12.90
C SER A 81 -11.68 3.07 13.95
N GLN A 82 -13.00 3.06 14.14
CA GLN A 82 -13.67 2.11 15.05
C GLN A 82 -13.51 0.66 14.58
N MET A 83 -13.58 0.40 13.27
CA MET A 83 -13.33 -0.93 12.71
C MET A 83 -11.91 -1.42 13.05
N CYS A 84 -10.88 -0.58 12.90
CA CYS A 84 -9.50 -0.93 13.25
C CYS A 84 -9.34 -1.17 14.75
N ARG A 85 -9.97 -0.35 15.59
CA ARG A 85 -9.96 -0.54 17.06
C ARG A 85 -10.58 -1.88 17.47
N ARG A 86 -11.70 -2.27 16.86
CA ARG A 86 -12.32 -3.59 17.11
C ARG A 86 -11.41 -4.73 16.66
N MET A 87 -10.69 -4.54 15.56
CA MET A 87 -9.80 -5.57 15.04
C MET A 87 -8.55 -5.75 15.90
N TYR A 88 -7.95 -4.66 16.38
CA TYR A 88 -6.89 -4.68 17.40
C TYR A 88 -7.28 -5.58 18.59
N ALA A 89 -8.47 -5.36 19.17
CA ALA A 89 -8.95 -6.14 20.31
C ALA A 89 -9.19 -7.61 19.94
N ARG A 90 -9.77 -7.86 18.76
CA ARG A 90 -10.00 -9.22 18.24
C ARG A 90 -8.72 -10.00 18.01
N LEU A 91 -7.65 -9.34 17.55
CA LEU A 91 -6.34 -9.93 17.31
C LEU A 91 -5.48 -10.04 18.58
N LYS A 92 -5.95 -9.50 19.72
CA LYS A 92 -5.24 -9.51 21.02
C LYS A 92 -3.81 -8.92 20.93
N HIS A 93 -3.65 -7.85 20.16
CA HIS A 93 -2.37 -7.13 20.15
C HIS A 93 -2.19 -6.39 21.49
N ASP A 94 -0.93 -6.11 21.86
CA ASP A 94 -0.60 -5.46 23.13
C ASP A 94 -0.91 -3.96 23.15
N ALA A 95 -0.89 -3.32 21.97
CA ALA A 95 -1.11 -1.89 21.83
C ALA A 95 -2.08 -1.55 20.69
N PRO A 96 -2.98 -0.56 20.88
CA PRO A 96 -3.91 -0.13 19.85
C PRO A 96 -3.15 0.47 18.67
N TRP A 97 -3.66 0.23 17.47
CA TRP A 97 -3.11 0.76 16.24
C TRP A 97 -4.21 1.33 15.36
N THR A 98 -3.81 2.23 14.47
CA THR A 98 -4.67 2.98 13.55
C THR A 98 -4.33 2.63 12.10
N PRO A 99 -5.19 2.99 11.12
CA PRO A 99 -4.82 2.87 9.72
C PRO A 99 -3.51 3.57 9.34
N HIS A 100 -3.13 4.63 10.08
CA HIS A 100 -1.87 5.33 9.84
C HIS A 100 -0.65 4.45 10.16
N ASP A 101 -0.76 3.55 11.14
CA ASP A 101 0.31 2.63 11.50
C ASP A 101 0.54 1.55 10.44
N LEU A 102 -0.51 1.11 9.73
CA LEU A 102 -0.37 0.23 8.56
C LEU A 102 0.43 0.91 7.45
N ARG A 103 0.17 2.20 7.22
CA ARG A 103 0.90 3.01 6.24
C ARG A 103 2.35 3.28 6.64
N ARG A 104 2.62 3.52 7.94
CA ARG A 104 4.00 3.58 8.45
C ARG A 104 4.72 2.24 8.26
N THR A 105 4.05 1.14 8.54
CA THR A 105 4.60 -0.22 8.34
C THR A 105 4.97 -0.45 6.88
N PHE A 106 4.09 -0.09 5.94
CA PHE A 106 4.37 -0.14 4.51
C PHE A 106 5.63 0.66 4.15
N SER A 107 5.72 1.92 4.59
CA SER A 107 6.88 2.78 4.35
C SER A 107 8.17 2.17 4.90
N THR A 108 8.18 1.81 6.18
CA THR A 108 9.36 1.25 6.84
C THR A 108 9.79 -0.05 6.19
N LYS A 109 8.86 -0.96 5.89
CA LYS A 109 9.20 -2.27 5.31
C LYS A 109 9.74 -2.15 3.89
N LEU A 110 9.21 -1.25 3.06
CA LEU A 110 9.80 -1.01 1.74
C LEU A 110 11.21 -0.44 1.82
N ASN A 111 11.47 0.48 2.77
CA ASN A 111 12.82 0.98 3.01
C ASN A 111 13.77 -0.13 3.51
N ASP A 112 13.31 -0.98 4.45
CA ASP A 112 14.07 -2.13 4.95
C ASP A 112 14.41 -3.13 3.82
N LEU A 113 13.53 -3.25 2.82
CA LEU A 113 13.72 -4.10 1.63
C LEU A 113 14.63 -3.45 0.58
N GLY A 114 15.20 -2.27 0.86
CA GLY A 114 16.14 -1.58 -0.03
C GLY A 114 15.49 -0.82 -1.19
N ILE A 115 14.16 -0.61 -1.16
CA ILE A 115 13.49 0.23 -2.16
C ILE A 115 13.93 1.69 -1.96
N ALA A 116 14.26 2.35 -3.07
CA ALA A 116 14.76 3.71 -3.03
C ALA A 116 13.75 4.66 -2.33
N PRO A 117 14.19 5.51 -1.37
CA PRO A 117 13.27 6.32 -0.56
C PRO A 117 12.32 7.17 -1.39
N HIS A 118 12.79 7.77 -2.49
CA HIS A 118 11.95 8.58 -3.37
C HIS A 118 10.81 7.78 -4.03
N VAL A 119 11.02 6.51 -4.34
CA VAL A 119 9.97 5.62 -4.87
C VAL A 119 8.93 5.36 -3.78
N VAL A 120 9.36 5.04 -2.56
CA VAL A 120 8.47 4.83 -1.41
C VAL A 120 7.63 6.09 -1.13
N GLU A 121 8.26 7.25 -1.08
CA GLU A 121 7.58 8.54 -0.87
C GLU A 121 6.54 8.82 -1.98
N GLN A 122 6.86 8.52 -3.24
CA GLN A 122 5.89 8.66 -4.33
C GLN A 122 4.74 7.63 -4.24
N MET A 123 4.97 6.38 -3.85
CA MET A 123 3.88 5.40 -3.64
C MET A 123 2.94 5.83 -2.52
N LEU A 124 3.49 6.50 -1.51
CA LEU A 124 2.73 7.14 -0.45
C LEU A 124 2.01 8.41 -0.94
N GLY A 125 2.42 9.01 -2.05
CA GLY A 125 1.87 10.29 -2.51
C GLY A 125 2.32 11.45 -1.62
N HIS A 126 3.57 11.37 -1.14
CA HIS A 126 4.25 12.51 -0.53
C HIS A 126 4.88 13.37 -1.61
N LYS A 127 4.89 14.68 -1.38
CA LYS A 127 5.59 15.62 -2.27
C LYS A 127 7.09 15.45 -2.06
N MET A 128 7.83 15.34 -3.15
CA MET A 128 9.28 15.41 -3.11
C MET A 128 9.70 16.77 -2.56
N GLY A 129 10.67 16.80 -1.65
CA GLY A 129 11.19 18.02 -1.06
C GLY A 129 12.43 18.55 -1.80
N GLY A 130 12.76 19.82 -1.57
CA GLY A 130 14.02 20.44 -2.01
C GLY A 130 14.21 20.46 -3.53
N VAL A 131 15.47 20.35 -3.96
CA VAL A 131 15.87 20.40 -5.37
C VAL A 131 15.18 19.31 -6.22
N MET A 132 14.92 18.14 -5.64
CA MET A 132 14.21 17.06 -6.32
C MET A 132 12.82 17.49 -6.78
N ALA A 133 12.10 18.31 -6.01
CA ALA A 133 10.77 18.80 -6.40
C ALA A 133 10.78 19.65 -7.68
N VAL A 134 11.90 20.33 -7.95
CA VAL A 134 12.05 21.25 -9.08
C VAL A 134 12.38 20.49 -10.37
N TYR A 135 13.26 19.49 -10.28
CA TYR A 135 13.83 18.83 -11.45
C TYR A 135 13.26 17.44 -11.73
N ASN A 136 12.74 16.74 -10.72
CA ASN A 136 12.30 15.36 -10.86
C ASN A 136 10.79 15.28 -11.11
N ARG A 137 10.43 15.17 -12.39
CA ARG A 137 9.04 14.97 -12.84
C ARG A 137 8.68 13.51 -13.13
N SER A 138 9.62 12.58 -12.92
CA SER A 138 9.40 11.17 -13.19
C SER A 138 8.38 10.57 -12.23
N GLN A 139 7.48 9.74 -12.77
CA GLN A 139 6.52 8.95 -12.00
C GLN A 139 7.10 7.62 -11.52
N TYR A 140 8.31 7.23 -11.97
CA TYR A 140 9.00 6.00 -11.60
C TYR A 140 8.09 4.75 -11.63
N LEU A 141 7.25 4.62 -12.67
CA LEU A 141 6.24 3.55 -12.71
C LEU A 141 6.89 2.17 -12.76
N ALA A 142 8.02 2.01 -13.44
CA ALA A 142 8.75 0.75 -13.49
C ALA A 142 9.29 0.36 -12.10
N GLU A 143 9.87 1.32 -11.38
CA GLU A 143 10.42 1.11 -10.04
C GLU A 143 9.31 0.91 -9.01
N LYS A 144 8.18 1.62 -9.13
CA LYS A 144 6.98 1.38 -8.30
C LYS A 144 6.41 -0.02 -8.55
N ARG A 145 6.42 -0.51 -9.81
CA ARG A 145 5.98 -1.88 -10.15
C ARG A 145 6.88 -2.91 -9.48
N ALA A 146 8.20 -2.76 -9.63
CA ALA A 146 9.15 -3.63 -8.96
C ALA A 146 9.02 -3.58 -7.42
N ALA A 147 8.83 -2.39 -6.85
CA ALA A 147 8.66 -2.22 -5.41
C ALA A 147 7.38 -2.88 -4.88
N ILE A 148 6.25 -2.75 -5.59
CA ILE A 148 5.01 -3.39 -5.14
C ILE A 148 5.07 -4.91 -5.29
N ASP A 149 5.77 -5.43 -6.29
CA ASP A 149 5.97 -6.88 -6.43
C ASP A 149 6.81 -7.45 -5.28
N VAL A 150 7.93 -6.80 -4.94
CA VAL A 150 8.75 -7.16 -3.77
C VAL A 150 7.93 -7.10 -2.47
N TRP A 151 7.04 -6.11 -2.34
CA TRP A 151 6.14 -6.01 -1.19
C TRP A 151 5.11 -7.13 -1.15
N MET A 152 4.52 -7.48 -2.29
CA MET A 152 3.57 -8.59 -2.39
C MET A 152 4.22 -9.91 -2.02
N ASP A 153 5.43 -10.19 -2.51
CA ASP A 153 6.18 -11.39 -2.13
C ASP A 153 6.47 -11.40 -0.61
N ARG A 154 6.80 -10.24 -0.02
CA ARG A 154 6.96 -10.12 1.44
C ARG A 154 5.65 -10.37 2.19
N LEU A 155 4.52 -9.88 1.70
CA LEU A 155 3.21 -10.10 2.29
C LEU A 155 2.81 -11.57 2.21
N ASP A 156 3.10 -12.25 1.10
CA ASP A 156 2.86 -13.68 0.94
C ASP A 156 3.65 -14.47 1.99
N LEU A 157 4.94 -14.14 2.21
CA LEU A 157 5.75 -14.72 3.29
C LEU A 157 5.21 -14.46 4.71
N LEU A 158 4.54 -13.32 4.93
CA LEU A 158 3.94 -12.98 6.22
C LEU A 158 2.55 -13.61 6.40
N ALA A 159 1.85 -13.90 5.31
CA ALA A 159 0.52 -14.49 5.29
C ALA A 159 0.55 -16.03 5.33
N ASP A 160 1.65 -16.63 4.86
CA ASP A 160 1.93 -18.05 4.92
C ASP A 160 2.53 -18.40 6.31
N ARG A 161 1.95 -19.22 7.21
CA ARG A 161 1.31 -20.55 7.13
C ARG A 161 2.19 -21.70 6.58
N SER A 162 3.49 -21.48 6.38
CA SER A 162 4.47 -22.55 6.12
C SER A 162 5.41 -22.74 7.31
N GLU A 163 5.49 -23.98 7.83
CA GLU A 163 6.39 -24.37 8.93
C GLU A 163 7.89 -24.32 8.55
N ASN A 164 8.23 -23.99 7.29
CA ASN A 164 9.55 -24.28 6.71
C ASN A 164 10.28 -23.09 6.07
N VAL A 165 9.79 -21.85 6.21
CA VAL A 165 10.52 -20.67 5.69
C VAL A 165 11.12 -19.88 6.84
N VAL A 166 12.43 -20.07 7.07
CA VAL A 166 13.20 -19.24 8.00
C VAL A 166 13.70 -18.01 7.25
N LEU A 167 13.32 -16.83 7.73
CA LEU A 167 13.98 -15.59 7.34
C LEU A 167 15.41 -15.62 7.89
N LEU A 168 16.38 -15.93 7.03
CA LEU A 168 17.78 -15.78 7.39
C LEU A 168 18.08 -14.29 7.58
N ASN A 169 18.26 -13.91 8.84
CA ASN A 169 18.68 -12.57 9.21
C ASN A 169 20.12 -12.36 8.70
N THR A 170 20.27 -11.73 7.55
CA THR A 170 21.57 -11.45 6.91
C THR A 170 22.45 -10.46 7.69
N TYR A 171 22.01 -10.00 8.87
CA TYR A 171 22.78 -9.08 9.72
C TYR A 171 23.75 -9.73 10.72
N ALA A 172 23.85 -11.06 10.78
CA ALA A 172 24.79 -11.73 11.70
C ALA A 172 26.19 -12.01 11.10
N ALA A 173 26.39 -11.87 9.78
CA ALA A 173 27.63 -12.30 9.14
C ALA A 173 28.81 -11.30 9.21
N THR A 174 28.61 -10.06 9.69
CA THR A 174 29.67 -9.03 9.65
C THR A 174 30.23 -8.60 11.01
N ARG A 175 29.80 -9.20 12.13
CA ARG A 175 30.37 -8.91 13.47
C ARG A 175 31.34 -9.97 14.02
N SER A 176 31.61 -11.04 13.28
CA SER A 176 32.63 -12.03 13.65
C SER A 176 33.98 -11.83 12.95
N ALA A 177 34.14 -10.78 12.13
CA ALA A 177 35.37 -10.52 11.37
C ALA A 177 36.17 -9.29 11.86
N LEU A 178 35.79 -8.70 13.00
CA LEU A 178 36.57 -7.68 13.69
C LEU A 178 36.72 -8.11 15.14
N GLY A 179 37.72 -8.96 15.36
CA GLY A 179 38.38 -9.09 16.65
C GLY A 179 39.24 -7.86 16.94
#